data_AF-A0A9R1TX26-F1
#
_entry.id   AF-A0A9R1TX26-F1
#
_cell.length_a   1.000
_cell.length_b   1.000
_cell.length_c   1.000
_cell.angle_alpha   90.00
_cell.angle_beta   90.00
_cell.angle_gamma   90.00
#
_symmetry.space_group_name_H-M   'P 1'
#
loop_
_entity.id
_entity.type
_entity.pdbx_description
1 polymer ?
#
loop_
_entity_poly.entity_id
_entity_poly.type
_entity_poly.pdbx_seq_one_letter_code
_entity_poly.pdbx_strand_id
1 'polypeptide(L)'
;MKPEGKLEKSSRFHKNKTEKDESRIKKPFDKKTYRLKKYSNKYKVEQWEDRRKKAVLRGFYKDLERENKNAPSKPSLISSDNPHEENKEKQPKKKRNAFHSAKLEFQRKLDEKKQRKEEIMRAKAEREEALQKYKQKRMENYKKLSKKTRKGQPVMKDRLEMLLEKIQQTT
;
A
#
# COMPACT_ATOMS: atom_id res chain seq x y z
N MET A 1 -25.48 32.86 -78.75
CA MET A 1 -24.26 33.47 -78.18
C MET A 1 -24.43 33.51 -76.67
N LYS A 2 -23.44 33.05 -75.90
CA LYS A 2 -23.47 32.99 -74.41
C LYS A 2 -23.49 34.40 -73.79
N PRO A 3 -23.98 34.53 -72.56
CA PRO A 3 -23.05 34.69 -71.41
C PRO A 3 -23.50 33.83 -70.19
N GLU A 4 -22.67 33.05 -69.48
CA GLU A 4 -21.53 33.38 -68.59
C GLU A 4 -21.85 34.48 -67.55
N GLY A 5 -21.95 34.12 -66.27
CA GLY A 5 -22.02 35.10 -65.17
C GLY A 5 -22.48 34.58 -63.81
N LYS A 6 -21.51 34.27 -62.95
CA LYS A 6 -21.60 33.82 -61.54
C LYS A 6 -22.22 34.88 -60.60
N LEU A 7 -22.74 34.44 -59.43
CA LEU A 7 -22.58 35.05 -58.08
C LEU A 7 -23.48 34.24 -57.09
N GLU A 8 -22.93 33.35 -56.27
CA GLU A 8 -22.38 33.55 -54.91
C GLU A 8 -23.41 33.41 -53.76
N LYS A 9 -22.97 32.70 -52.71
CA LYS A 9 -23.45 32.64 -51.31
C LYS A 9 -24.58 31.64 -50.98
N SER A 10 -24.18 30.49 -50.44
CA SER A 10 -24.38 30.25 -48.99
C SER A 10 -23.44 29.16 -48.45
N SER A 11 -22.24 29.60 -48.09
CA SER A 11 -21.36 28.91 -47.14
C SER A 11 -22.00 28.97 -45.75
N ARG A 12 -22.92 28.06 -45.39
CA ARG A 12 -23.42 28.05 -44.01
C ARG A 12 -24.06 26.76 -43.50
N PHE A 13 -23.61 25.59 -43.96
CA PHE A 13 -24.22 24.35 -43.44
C PHE A 13 -23.28 23.16 -43.19
N HIS A 14 -21.99 23.35 -42.94
CA HIS A 14 -21.08 22.23 -42.65
C HIS A 14 -20.19 22.52 -41.43
N LYS A 15 -20.76 22.60 -40.22
CA LYS A 15 -19.92 22.67 -39.00
C LYS A 15 -20.40 21.89 -37.77
N ASN A 16 -21.52 21.18 -37.82
CA ASN A 16 -22.09 20.52 -36.63
C ASN A 16 -22.17 18.99 -36.72
N LYS A 17 -21.43 18.34 -37.65
CA LYS A 17 -21.50 16.87 -37.85
C LYS A 17 -20.22 16.12 -37.44
N THR A 18 -19.15 16.80 -37.02
CA THR A 18 -17.86 16.15 -36.74
C THR A 18 -17.71 15.72 -35.28
N GLU A 19 -18.28 16.42 -34.30
CA GLU A 19 -18.07 16.08 -32.88
C GLU A 19 -18.81 14.81 -32.41
N LYS A 20 -19.95 14.48 -33.04
CA LYS A 20 -20.78 13.33 -32.63
C LYS A 20 -20.41 12.01 -33.32
N ASP A 21 -19.65 12.08 -34.43
CA ASP A 21 -19.16 10.91 -35.16
C ASP A 21 -17.74 10.50 -34.72
N GLU A 22 -16.91 11.41 -34.19
CA GLU A 22 -15.63 11.04 -33.55
C GLU A 22 -15.79 10.13 -32.32
N SER A 23 -16.90 10.25 -31.59
CA SER A 23 -17.18 9.38 -30.43
C SER A 23 -17.56 7.94 -30.82
N ARG A 24 -17.82 7.67 -32.11
CA ARG A 24 -18.22 6.35 -32.63
C ARG A 24 -17.06 5.59 -33.26
N ILE A 25 -15.97 6.27 -33.59
CA ILE A 25 -14.74 5.64 -34.08
C ILE A 25 -13.97 5.14 -32.86
N LYS A 26 -13.95 3.81 -32.66
CA LYS A 26 -13.13 3.19 -31.61
C LYS A 26 -11.68 3.64 -31.80
N LYS A 27 -11.15 4.36 -30.82
CA LYS A 27 -9.75 4.78 -30.82
C LYS A 27 -8.86 3.56 -31.06
N PRO A 28 -7.90 3.62 -32.00
CA PRO A 28 -7.03 2.50 -32.29
C PRO A 28 -6.33 2.03 -31.01
N PHE A 29 -6.31 0.70 -30.80
CA PHE A 29 -5.76 0.12 -29.59
C PHE A 29 -4.26 0.37 -29.50
N ASP A 30 -3.88 1.17 -28.50
CA ASP A 30 -2.48 1.43 -28.25
C ASP A 30 -1.81 0.24 -27.54
N LYS A 31 -1.17 -0.60 -28.36
CA LYS A 31 -0.42 -1.78 -27.91
C LYS A 31 0.75 -1.42 -26.99
N LYS A 32 1.31 -0.20 -27.05
CA LYS A 32 2.45 0.22 -26.21
C LYS A 32 1.97 0.50 -24.79
N THR A 33 0.92 1.30 -24.62
CA THR A 33 0.33 1.52 -23.29
C THR A 33 -0.22 0.23 -22.71
N TYR A 34 -0.86 -0.65 -23.50
CA TYR A 34 -1.28 -1.94 -23.01
C TYR A 34 -0.13 -2.78 -22.46
N ARG A 35 0.99 -2.89 -23.20
CA ARG A 35 2.16 -3.65 -22.74
C ARG A 35 2.77 -3.07 -21.47
N LEU A 36 2.87 -1.74 -21.38
CA LEU A 36 3.31 -1.07 -20.15
C LEU A 36 2.37 -1.38 -18.99
N LYS A 37 1.05 -1.28 -19.18
CA LYS A 37 0.07 -1.60 -18.14
C LYS A 37 0.07 -3.08 -17.72
N LYS A 38 0.32 -4.00 -18.65
CA LYS A 38 0.24 -5.44 -18.40
C LYS A 38 1.51 -6.02 -17.79
N TYR A 39 2.68 -5.57 -18.24
CA TYR A 39 3.96 -6.18 -17.91
C TYR A 39 4.88 -5.30 -17.05
N SER A 40 4.67 -3.99 -16.98
CA SER A 40 5.49 -3.15 -16.10
C SER A 40 5.19 -3.45 -14.63
N ASN A 41 6.23 -3.87 -13.90
CA ASN A 41 6.12 -4.07 -12.45
C ASN A 41 5.74 -2.77 -11.74
N LYS A 42 6.32 -1.64 -12.17
CA LYS A 42 6.00 -0.31 -11.63
C LYS A 42 4.50 -0.01 -11.73
N TYR A 43 3.90 -0.27 -12.88
CA TYR A 43 2.46 -0.04 -13.08
C TYR A 43 1.61 -0.95 -12.19
N LYS A 44 2.00 -2.23 -12.00
CA LYS A 44 1.28 -3.15 -11.10
C LYS A 44 1.34 -2.69 -9.65
N VAL A 45 2.51 -2.24 -9.19
CA VAL A 45 2.69 -1.68 -7.83
C VAL A 45 1.83 -0.43 -7.65
N GLU A 46 1.87 0.50 -8.61
CA GLU A 46 1.07 1.72 -8.60
C GLU A 46 -0.44 1.43 -8.56
N GLN A 47 -0.93 0.48 -9.36
CA GLN A 47 -2.34 0.05 -9.31
C GLN A 47 -2.72 -0.55 -7.95
N TRP A 48 -1.82 -1.28 -7.29
CA TRP A 48 -2.05 -1.82 -5.96
C TRP A 48 -2.11 -0.72 -4.90
N GLU A 49 -1.18 0.25 -4.96
CA GLU A 49 -1.18 1.42 -4.09
C GLU A 49 -2.45 2.26 -4.25
N ASP A 50 -2.89 2.49 -5.49
CA ASP A 50 -4.12 3.22 -5.79
C ASP A 50 -5.36 2.53 -5.22
N ARG A 51 -5.44 1.20 -5.34
CA ARG A 51 -6.52 0.40 -4.72
C ARG A 51 -6.51 0.56 -3.21
N ARG A 52 -5.33 0.52 -2.59
CA ARG A 52 -5.18 0.69 -1.14
C ARG A 52 -5.58 2.10 -0.69
N LYS A 53 -5.13 3.15 -1.38
CA LYS A 53 -5.50 4.55 -1.12
C LYS A 53 -7.02 4.74 -1.24
N LYS A 54 -7.63 4.21 -2.30
CA LYS A 54 -9.09 4.22 -2.48
C LYS A 54 -9.83 3.49 -1.37
N ALA A 55 -9.33 2.36 -0.90
CA ALA A 55 -9.94 1.63 0.21
C ALA A 55 -9.90 2.43 1.52
N VAL A 56 -8.77 3.06 1.84
CA VAL A 56 -8.64 3.97 3.00
C VAL A 56 -9.63 5.13 2.89
N LEU A 57 -9.68 5.78 1.72
CA LEU A 57 -10.58 6.90 1.48
C LEU A 57 -12.05 6.50 1.59
N ARG A 58 -12.44 5.33 1.07
CA ARG A 58 -13.79 4.77 1.23
C ARG A 58 -14.11 4.47 2.70
N GLY A 59 -13.15 3.96 3.46
CA GLY A 59 -13.30 3.76 4.91
C GLY A 59 -13.61 5.07 5.62
N PHE A 60 -12.81 6.10 5.35
CA PHE A 60 -13.01 7.44 5.92
C PHE A 60 -14.39 8.03 5.62
N TYR A 61 -14.82 8.03 4.36
CA TYR A 61 -16.17 8.53 4.01
C TYR A 61 -17.29 7.69 4.63
N LYS A 62 -17.12 6.37 4.72
CA LYS A 62 -18.09 5.49 5.38
C LYS A 62 -18.19 5.75 6.89
N ASP A 63 -17.11 6.20 7.51
CA ASP A 63 -17.10 6.58 8.93
C ASP A 63 -17.80 7.94 9.13
N LEU A 64 -17.54 8.93 8.25
CA LEU A 64 -18.29 10.20 8.25
C LEU A 64 -19.80 10.02 8.02
N GLU A 65 -20.19 9.13 7.10
CA GLU A 65 -21.61 8.80 6.90
C GLU A 65 -22.22 8.11 8.11
N ARG A 66 -21.46 7.26 8.82
CA ARG A 66 -21.92 6.61 10.05
C ARG A 66 -22.05 7.61 11.19
N GLU A 67 -21.12 8.55 11.34
CA GLU A 67 -21.21 9.62 12.33
C GLU A 67 -22.40 10.54 12.08
N ASN A 68 -22.68 10.89 10.82
CA ASN A 68 -23.88 11.66 10.47
C ASN A 68 -25.19 10.89 10.71
N LYS A 69 -25.24 9.59 10.40
CA LYS A 69 -26.44 8.75 10.62
C LYS A 69 -26.66 8.40 12.08
N ASN A 70 -25.59 8.33 12.88
CA ASN A 70 -25.64 8.06 14.31
C ASN A 70 -25.55 9.34 15.17
N ALA A 71 -25.71 10.52 14.57
CA ALA A 71 -25.84 11.76 15.32
C ALA A 71 -27.10 11.65 16.19
N PRO A 72 -26.98 11.59 17.53
CA PRO A 72 -28.16 11.53 18.38
C PRO A 72 -28.92 12.83 18.23
N SER A 73 -30.21 12.75 17.90
CA SER A 73 -31.13 13.85 18.10
C SER A 73 -30.93 14.36 19.54
N LYS A 74 -30.65 15.66 19.68
CA LYS A 74 -30.43 16.39 20.94
C LYS A 74 -31.13 15.73 22.14
N PRO A 75 -30.45 15.33 23.24
CA PRO A 75 -31.16 14.98 24.45
C PRO A 75 -31.65 16.29 25.10
N SER A 76 -32.96 16.49 25.04
CA SER A 76 -33.67 17.43 25.89
C SER A 76 -33.35 17.15 27.36
N LEU A 77 -32.81 18.15 28.04
CA LEU A 77 -32.94 18.32 29.48
C LEU A 77 -34.41 18.15 29.88
N ILE A 78 -34.73 17.17 30.74
CA ILE A 78 -35.81 17.23 31.74
C ILE A 78 -35.46 16.23 32.87
N SER A 79 -35.37 16.77 34.07
CA SER A 79 -35.31 16.08 35.35
C SER A 79 -36.68 15.51 35.73
N SER A 80 -36.73 14.38 36.44
CA SER A 80 -37.72 14.19 37.50
C SER A 80 -37.25 13.14 38.50
N ASP A 81 -37.17 13.58 39.76
CA ASP A 81 -37.05 12.77 40.96
C ASP A 81 -38.21 11.77 41.10
N ASN A 82 -37.94 10.61 41.69
CA ASN A 82 -38.56 10.19 42.95
C ASN A 82 -37.82 8.99 43.59
N PRO A 83 -37.72 8.93 44.94
CA PRO A 83 -37.02 7.88 45.67
C PRO A 83 -38.00 6.82 46.24
N HIS A 84 -37.68 5.53 46.12
CA HIS A 84 -38.08 4.56 47.14
C HIS A 84 -37.15 3.33 47.19
N GLU A 85 -37.04 2.86 48.42
CA GLU A 85 -36.12 1.97 49.11
C GLU A 85 -35.78 0.56 48.57
N GLU A 86 -34.60 0.12 49.04
CA GLU A 86 -34.20 -1.23 49.48
C GLU A 86 -34.07 -2.39 48.48
N ASN A 87 -32.82 -2.67 48.09
CA ASN A 87 -32.29 -4.03 48.04
C ASN A 87 -30.75 -4.03 48.11
N LYS A 88 -30.18 -4.63 49.17
CA LYS A 88 -28.75 -4.88 49.31
C LYS A 88 -28.33 -6.07 48.46
N GLU A 89 -28.20 -5.86 47.16
CA GLU A 89 -27.54 -6.81 46.27
C GLU A 89 -26.41 -6.13 45.49
N LYS A 90 -25.19 -6.68 45.61
CA LYS A 90 -24.01 -6.45 44.78
C LYS A 90 -23.74 -4.97 44.44
N GLN A 91 -23.03 -4.29 45.33
CA GLN A 91 -22.47 -2.96 45.05
C GLN A 91 -21.86 -2.92 43.63
N PRO A 92 -22.44 -2.17 42.67
CA PRO A 92 -21.84 -2.02 41.35
C PRO A 92 -20.53 -1.26 41.56
N LYS A 93 -19.40 -1.89 41.21
CA LYS A 93 -18.10 -1.21 41.19
C LYS A 93 -18.32 0.12 40.47
N LYS A 94 -18.16 1.25 41.19
CA LYS A 94 -18.40 2.60 40.66
C LYS A 94 -17.77 2.67 39.27
N LYS A 95 -18.61 2.83 38.23
CA LYS A 95 -18.14 2.86 36.84
C LYS A 95 -17.04 3.92 36.78
N ARG A 96 -15.81 3.51 36.48
CA ARG A 96 -14.69 4.44 36.32
C ARG A 96 -15.15 5.51 35.34
N ASN A 97 -14.87 6.78 35.63
CA ASN A 97 -15.27 7.90 34.77
C ASN A 97 -14.92 7.56 33.31
N ALA A 98 -15.89 7.62 32.39
CA ALA A 98 -15.72 7.20 31.00
C ALA A 98 -14.50 7.88 30.33
N PHE A 99 -14.23 9.11 30.74
CA PHE A 99 -13.05 9.87 30.35
C PHE A 99 -11.73 9.23 30.81
N HIS A 100 -11.68 8.70 32.04
CA HIS A 100 -10.51 8.00 32.58
C HIS A 100 -10.24 6.69 31.83
N SER A 101 -11.28 5.91 31.54
CA SER A 101 -11.12 4.70 30.70
C SER A 101 -10.65 5.04 29.28
N ALA A 102 -11.18 6.10 28.67
CA ALA A 102 -10.77 6.54 27.33
C ALA A 102 -9.29 6.98 27.30
N LYS A 103 -8.82 7.69 28.34
CA LYS A 103 -7.42 8.10 28.48
C LYS A 103 -6.47 6.90 28.58
N LEU A 104 -6.83 5.89 29.38
CA LEU A 104 -6.04 4.67 29.52
C LEU A 104 -5.96 3.88 28.20
N GLU A 105 -7.08 3.71 27.51
CA GLU A 105 -7.12 3.04 26.20
C GLU A 105 -6.32 3.79 25.14
N PHE A 106 -6.35 5.12 25.14
CA PHE A 106 -5.53 5.95 24.26
C PHE A 106 -4.04 5.72 24.50
N GLN A 107 -3.62 5.75 25.77
CA GLN A 107 -2.23 5.52 26.14
C GLN A 107 -1.77 4.11 25.75
N ARG A 108 -2.59 3.08 26.01
CA ARG A 108 -2.34 1.71 25.57
C ARG A 108 -2.13 1.60 24.05
N LYS A 109 -2.97 2.27 23.26
CA LYS A 109 -2.84 2.29 21.79
C LYS A 109 -1.58 3.01 21.32
N LEU A 110 -1.13 4.05 22.03
CA LEU A 110 0.14 4.71 21.73
C LEU A 110 1.32 3.77 21.99
N ASP A 111 1.32 3.10 23.15
CA ASP A 111 2.39 2.18 23.53
C ASP A 111 2.46 0.98 22.58
N GLU A 112 1.31 0.40 22.21
CA GLU A 112 1.24 -0.69 21.23
C GLU A 112 1.78 -0.26 19.85
N LYS A 113 1.45 0.97 19.41
CA LYS A 113 2.01 1.52 18.16
C LYS A 113 3.53 1.69 18.25
N LYS A 114 4.06 2.10 19.41
CA LYS A 114 5.50 2.24 19.63
C LYS A 114 6.19 0.88 19.59
N GLN A 115 5.67 -0.11 20.32
CA GLN A 115 6.18 -1.48 20.32
C GLN A 115 6.19 -2.10 18.92
N ARG A 116 5.08 -1.99 18.17
CA ARG A 116 5.02 -2.48 16.78
C ARG A 116 6.07 -1.85 15.88
N LYS A 117 6.34 -0.54 16.03
CA LYS A 117 7.39 0.14 15.24
C LYS A 117 8.78 -0.40 15.61
N GLU A 118 9.04 -0.57 16.89
CA GLU A 118 10.32 -1.11 17.39
C GLU A 118 10.55 -2.55 16.89
N GLU A 119 9.53 -3.41 16.95
CA GLU A 119 9.59 -4.78 16.43
C GLU A 119 9.85 -4.83 14.92
N ILE A 120 9.15 -4.00 14.14
CA ILE A 120 9.37 -3.91 12.69
C ILE A 120 10.79 -3.45 12.37
N MET A 121 11.30 -2.44 13.10
CA MET A 121 12.67 -1.95 12.93
C MET A 121 13.70 -3.02 13.28
N ARG A 122 13.49 -3.76 14.38
CA ARG A 122 14.36 -4.86 14.79
C ARG A 122 14.37 -5.99 13.75
N ALA A 123 13.21 -6.45 13.30
CA ALA A 123 13.09 -7.49 12.29
C ALA A 123 13.71 -7.07 10.95
N LYS A 124 13.59 -5.79 10.58
CA LYS A 124 14.25 -5.24 9.39
C LYS A 124 15.77 -5.26 9.53
N ALA A 125 16.30 -4.82 10.68
CA ALA A 125 17.73 -4.81 10.94
C ALA A 125 18.32 -6.24 10.92
N GLU A 126 17.66 -7.20 11.56
CA GLU A 126 18.08 -8.60 11.56
C GLU A 126 18.12 -9.19 10.13
N ARG A 127 17.08 -8.90 9.32
CA ARG A 127 17.04 -9.32 7.93
C ARG A 127 18.18 -8.72 7.11
N GLU A 128 18.45 -7.43 7.31
CA GLU A 128 19.51 -6.74 6.62
C GLU A 128 20.88 -7.29 7.01
N GLU A 129 21.11 -7.52 8.30
CA GLU A 129 22.35 -8.13 8.82
C GLU A 129 22.57 -9.53 8.24
N ALA A 130 21.52 -10.38 8.21
CA ALA A 130 21.59 -11.71 7.61
C ALA A 130 21.93 -11.64 6.11
N LEU A 131 21.34 -10.69 5.38
CA LEU A 131 21.65 -10.46 3.97
C LEU A 131 23.08 -9.96 3.75
N GLN A 132 23.59 -9.09 4.62
CA GLN A 132 24.97 -8.60 4.55
C GLN A 132 25.96 -9.75 4.80
N LYS A 133 25.74 -10.56 5.85
CA LYS A 133 26.55 -11.74 6.14
C LYS A 133 26.56 -12.72 4.97
N TYR A 134 25.40 -12.99 4.36
CA TYR A 134 25.30 -13.83 3.17
C TYR A 134 26.09 -13.26 1.99
N LYS A 135 25.97 -11.95 1.72
CA LYS A 135 26.71 -11.28 0.64
C LYS A 135 28.21 -11.33 0.87
N GLN A 136 28.67 -11.07 2.10
CA GLN A 136 30.09 -11.16 2.47
C GLN A 136 30.63 -12.57 2.23
N LYS A 137 29.98 -13.61 2.78
CA LYS A 137 30.36 -15.01 2.57
C LYS A 137 30.38 -15.38 1.07
N ARG A 138 29.38 -14.92 0.31
CA ARG A 138 29.32 -15.14 -1.15
C ARG A 138 30.51 -14.48 -1.86
N MET A 139 30.85 -13.24 -1.52
CA MET A 139 31.98 -12.52 -2.12
C MET A 139 33.32 -13.18 -1.79
N GLU A 140 33.51 -13.59 -0.55
CA GLU A 140 34.71 -14.33 -0.12
C GLU A 140 34.87 -15.66 -0.86
N ASN A 141 33.79 -16.44 -0.94
CA ASN A 141 33.77 -17.69 -1.69
C ASN A 141 34.06 -17.47 -3.17
N TYR A 142 33.44 -16.45 -3.77
CA TYR A 142 33.71 -16.08 -5.16
C TYR A 142 35.18 -15.68 -5.36
N LYS A 143 35.74 -14.88 -4.46
CA LYS A 143 37.15 -14.46 -4.51
C LYS A 143 38.09 -15.65 -4.41
N LYS A 144 37.80 -16.66 -3.59
CA LYS A 144 38.58 -17.91 -3.52
C LYS A 144 38.48 -18.73 -4.81
N LEU A 145 37.25 -18.99 -5.27
CA LEU A 145 36.98 -19.88 -6.42
C LEU A 145 37.35 -19.30 -7.78
N SER A 146 37.36 -17.97 -7.91
CA SER A 146 37.68 -17.27 -9.16
C SER A 146 39.18 -17.12 -9.43
N LYS A 147 40.05 -17.38 -8.43
CA LYS A 147 41.50 -17.33 -8.62
C LYS A 147 41.95 -18.35 -9.65
N LYS A 148 42.80 -17.88 -10.56
CA LYS A 148 43.41 -18.69 -11.62
C LYS A 148 44.92 -18.52 -11.60
N THR A 149 45.63 -19.55 -12.03
CA THR A 149 47.08 -19.52 -12.28
C THR A 149 47.37 -18.70 -13.53
N ARG A 150 48.65 -18.39 -13.77
CA ARG A 150 49.09 -17.68 -14.99
C ARG A 150 48.65 -18.38 -16.29
N LYS A 151 48.44 -19.71 -16.25
CA LYS A 151 47.94 -20.51 -17.37
C LYS A 151 46.40 -20.60 -17.43
N GLY A 152 45.69 -19.85 -16.59
CA GLY A 152 44.22 -19.78 -16.57
C GLY A 152 43.52 -20.93 -15.85
N GLN A 153 44.26 -21.92 -15.34
CA GLN A 153 43.71 -23.02 -14.55
C GLN A 153 43.27 -22.53 -13.17
N PRO A 154 42.21 -23.07 -12.57
CA PRO A 154 41.84 -22.71 -11.22
C PRO A 154 42.91 -23.05 -10.19
N VAL A 155 43.08 -22.20 -9.17
CA VAL A 155 43.99 -22.49 -8.06
C VAL A 155 43.39 -23.60 -7.19
N MET A 156 44.05 -24.77 -7.13
CA MET A 156 43.52 -25.95 -6.44
C MET A 156 43.58 -25.86 -4.92
N LYS A 157 44.59 -25.18 -4.35
CA LYS A 157 44.76 -25.03 -2.89
C LYS A 157 43.47 -24.53 -2.21
N ASP A 158 42.97 -23.36 -2.61
CA ASP A 158 41.76 -22.75 -2.03
C ASP A 158 40.51 -23.64 -2.22
N ARG A 159 40.43 -24.40 -3.31
CA ARG A 159 39.31 -25.33 -3.58
C ARG A 159 39.34 -26.55 -2.68
N LEU A 160 40.53 -27.09 -2.44
CA LEU A 160 40.73 -28.23 -1.54
C LEU A 160 40.43 -27.84 -0.09
N GLU A 161 40.87 -26.67 0.36
CA GLU A 161 40.52 -26.14 1.69
C GLU A 161 38.99 -26.04 1.87
N MET A 162 38.28 -25.49 0.88
CA MET A 162 36.81 -25.42 0.92
C MET A 162 36.14 -26.81 0.90
N LEU A 163 36.72 -27.79 0.22
CA LEU A 163 36.19 -29.15 0.19
C LEU A 163 36.39 -29.84 1.54
N LEU A 164 37.59 -29.68 2.14
CA LEU A 164 37.89 -30.20 3.46
C LEU A 164 36.94 -29.63 4.52
N GLU A 165 36.73 -28.31 4.51
CA GLU A 165 35.80 -27.64 5.41
C GLU A 165 34.38 -28.24 5.31
N LYS A 166 33.90 -28.51 4.09
CA LYS A 166 32.60 -29.14 3.87
C LYS A 166 32.53 -30.56 4.42
N ILE A 167 33.57 -31.37 4.20
CA ILE A 167 33.62 -32.74 4.70
C ILE A 167 33.57 -32.74 6.23
N GLN A 168 34.34 -31.86 6.88
CA GLN A 168 34.36 -31.69 8.33
C GLN A 168 33.05 -31.15 8.91
N GLN A 169 32.31 -30.33 8.17
CA GLN A 169 30.97 -29.86 8.60
C GLN A 169 29.89 -30.93 8.46
N THR A 170 30.08 -31.90 7.56
CA THR A 170 29.15 -33.01 7.33
C THR A 170 29.44 -34.24 8.19
N THR A 171 30.61 -34.31 8.81
CA THR A 171 30.99 -35.37 9.77
C THR A 171 30.67 -34.91 11.18
#